data_AF-A0A8J2MKD2-F1
#
_entry.id   AF-A0A8J2MKD2-F1
#
_cell.length_a   1.000
_cell.length_b   1.000
_cell.length_c   1.000
_cell.angle_alpha   90.00
_cell.angle_beta   90.00
_cell.angle_gamma   90.00
#
_symmetry.space_group_name_H-M   'P 1'
#
loop_
_entity.id
_entity.type
_entity.pdbx_description
1 polymer ?
#
loop_
_entity_poly.entity_id
_entity_poly.type
_entity_poly.pdbx_seq_one_letter_code
_entity_poly.pdbx_strand_id
1 'polypeptide(L)'
;RQTAVVISGKAIAKEIKDDLKKSVDSWISSGKKRPRLAAILVGNDPASEVYVSRKVKAASSIGILAETIRMTENVSQKDLIKKINDFNLDPDVDGVLVQLPLPKGFDEKEACHAVLPNKDVDGFHSENLGKLSTDSEGFVPATALAVRELILRSGVKTLGKNAVVIGRALDMTTTICHIHTPREELIKLARLADVLVSATGVPGLVTKDMIKPGACVIDVGITRVDTPDGKTKIVGDVDYEEVKKVAGCELIEWKKSTPIPRSELLSMITGVDGVFCLLTDKIDEEVISSAGPQLKVVATMSVGLDHLDLKSLKERNIKVGYTPDVLTDATAELTVALLLATSRRIIEAEKALRAGEWTSWSPTWMCGPGLAGSTVGIVGLGRIGARVAEYLYPFRVSKILYSSRSDKSAAAAFKGQRVPLDQLLAESDFVIVTIAQTPETRGMFNEEAFSKMKKSSIFINVSRGEIVDQDALVKVLKNRGIRAAGLDVMTPEPIPLDHELLKLDNCDVCKPLITFERLDRFDRGWCYSKGLDQT
;
A
#
# COMPACT_ATOMS: atom_id res chain seq x y z
N ARG A 1 16.91 2.12 -13.02
CA ARG A 1 15.68 2.47 -13.75
C ARG A 1 15.03 1.22 -14.28
N GLN A 2 13.85 0.84 -13.81
CA GLN A 2 12.98 0.00 -14.64
C GLN A 2 11.93 0.92 -15.28
N THR A 3 12.01 1.03 -16.60
CA THR A 3 10.90 1.50 -17.42
C THR A 3 9.64 0.73 -17.09
N ALA A 4 8.45 1.33 -17.23
CA ALA A 4 7.19 0.61 -16.99
C ALA A 4 7.24 -0.81 -17.59
N VAL A 5 6.83 -1.79 -16.79
CA VAL A 5 6.81 -3.20 -17.22
C VAL A 5 5.85 -3.29 -18.39
N VAL A 6 6.37 -3.63 -19.57
CA VAL A 6 5.57 -3.68 -20.78
C VAL A 6 4.72 -4.95 -20.75
N ILE A 7 3.41 -4.79 -20.63
CA ILE A 7 2.45 -5.89 -20.78
C ILE A 7 2.46 -6.34 -22.25
N SER A 8 3.06 -7.51 -22.51
CA SER A 8 3.09 -8.08 -23.85
C SER A 8 1.79 -8.81 -24.16
N GLY A 9 0.84 -8.12 -24.78
CA GLY A 9 -0.41 -8.74 -25.23
C GLY A 9 -0.20 -9.92 -26.18
N LYS A 10 0.90 -9.94 -26.95
CA LYS A 10 1.27 -11.07 -27.81
C LYS A 10 1.67 -12.32 -27.02
N ALA A 11 2.44 -12.15 -25.94
CA ALA A 11 2.86 -13.26 -25.08
C ALA A 11 1.64 -13.84 -24.34
N ILE A 12 0.85 -12.99 -23.71
CA ILE A 12 -0.37 -13.40 -22.99
C ILE A 12 -1.38 -14.06 -23.94
N ALA A 13 -1.57 -13.54 -25.16
CA ALA A 13 -2.44 -14.17 -26.15
C ALA A 13 -1.94 -15.55 -26.59
N LYS A 14 -0.62 -15.80 -26.58
CA LYS A 14 -0.07 -17.13 -26.84
C LYS A 14 -0.39 -18.09 -25.69
N GLU A 15 -0.15 -17.67 -24.45
CA GLU A 15 -0.48 -18.45 -23.25
C GLU A 15 -1.96 -18.84 -23.22
N ILE A 16 -2.86 -17.88 -23.46
CA ILE A 16 -4.32 -18.13 -23.51
C ILE A 16 -4.65 -19.17 -24.58
N LYS A 17 -4.05 -19.08 -25.77
CA LYS A 17 -4.28 -20.08 -26.84
C LYS A 17 -3.77 -21.46 -26.47
N ASP A 18 -2.60 -21.54 -25.84
CA ASP A 18 -2.02 -22.80 -25.40
C ASP A 18 -2.89 -23.45 -24.31
N ASP A 19 -3.42 -22.66 -23.38
CA ASP A 19 -4.35 -23.12 -22.33
C ASP A 19 -5.69 -23.58 -22.94
N LEU A 20 -6.29 -22.77 -23.81
CA LEU A 20 -7.56 -23.11 -24.47
C LEU A 20 -7.43 -24.35 -25.36
N LYS A 21 -6.30 -24.52 -26.05
CA LYS A 21 -6.05 -25.72 -26.85
C LYS A 21 -6.10 -26.99 -25.99
N LYS A 22 -5.42 -26.99 -24.84
CA LYS A 22 -5.48 -28.11 -23.89
C LYS A 22 -6.91 -28.37 -23.41
N SER A 23 -7.67 -27.32 -23.12
CA SER A 23 -9.07 -27.44 -22.69
C SER A 23 -9.97 -28.04 -23.77
N VAL A 24 -9.81 -27.61 -25.03
CA VAL A 24 -10.56 -28.16 -26.18
C VAL A 24 -10.15 -29.61 -26.44
N ASP A 25 -8.86 -29.94 -26.38
CA ASP A 25 -8.38 -31.32 -26.57
C ASP A 25 -8.90 -32.24 -25.45
N SER A 26 -8.95 -31.76 -24.20
CA SER A 26 -9.57 -32.47 -23.07
C SER A 26 -11.08 -32.63 -23.24
N TRP A 27 -11.78 -31.62 -23.76
CA TRP A 27 -13.21 -31.67 -24.02
C TRP A 27 -13.54 -32.75 -25.05
N ILE A 28 -12.82 -32.77 -26.17
CA ILE A 28 -13.02 -33.74 -27.25
C ILE A 28 -12.66 -35.16 -26.78
N SER A 29 -11.54 -35.32 -26.05
CA SER A 29 -11.14 -36.64 -25.53
C SER A 29 -12.11 -37.20 -24.48
N SER A 30 -12.89 -36.35 -23.80
CA SER A 30 -13.99 -36.77 -22.92
C SER A 30 -15.25 -37.26 -23.67
N GLY A 31 -15.17 -37.42 -25.00
CA GLY A 31 -16.28 -37.90 -25.84
C GLY A 31 -17.29 -36.82 -26.20
N LYS A 32 -17.04 -35.55 -25.83
CA LYS A 32 -17.93 -34.44 -26.17
C LYS A 32 -17.67 -33.95 -27.59
N LYS A 33 -18.72 -33.43 -28.23
CA LYS A 33 -18.63 -32.91 -29.59
C LYS A 33 -17.64 -31.74 -29.66
N ARG A 34 -16.87 -31.69 -30.75
CA ARG A 34 -15.99 -30.56 -31.09
C ARG A 34 -16.83 -29.28 -31.26
N PRO A 35 -16.49 -28.18 -30.57
CA PRO A 35 -17.21 -26.92 -30.71
C PRO A 35 -17.12 -26.34 -32.13
N ARG A 36 -18.21 -25.70 -32.59
CA ARG A 36 -18.28 -25.02 -33.89
C ARG A 36 -18.61 -23.54 -33.77
N LEU A 37 -17.84 -22.70 -34.47
CA LEU A 37 -18.03 -21.26 -34.61
C LEU A 37 -18.41 -20.89 -36.05
N ALA A 38 -19.57 -20.27 -36.23
CA ALA A 38 -20.02 -19.72 -37.51
C ALA A 38 -19.84 -18.20 -37.52
N ALA A 39 -18.99 -17.67 -38.41
CA ALA A 39 -18.80 -16.23 -38.58
C ALA A 39 -19.51 -15.71 -39.84
N ILE A 40 -20.36 -14.69 -39.71
CA ILE A 40 -21.04 -14.03 -40.82
C ILE A 40 -20.29 -12.76 -41.20
N LEU A 41 -19.92 -12.66 -42.47
CA LEU A 41 -19.32 -11.48 -43.09
C LEU A 41 -20.26 -10.93 -44.16
N VAL A 42 -20.58 -9.64 -44.10
CA VAL A 42 -21.48 -8.97 -45.05
C VAL A 42 -20.70 -7.95 -45.87
N GLY A 43 -20.71 -8.13 -47.19
CA GLY A 43 -19.98 -7.27 -48.12
C GLY A 43 -18.48 -7.56 -48.16
N ASN A 44 -17.71 -6.59 -48.64
CA ASN A 44 -16.29 -6.76 -48.99
C ASN A 44 -15.36 -5.75 -48.28
N ASP A 45 -15.70 -5.32 -47.05
CA ASP A 45 -14.84 -4.39 -46.31
C ASP A 45 -13.50 -5.06 -45.93
N PRO A 46 -12.34 -4.56 -46.41
CA PRO A 46 -11.05 -5.21 -46.17
C PRO A 46 -10.65 -5.25 -44.69
N ALA A 47 -11.06 -4.27 -43.88
CA ALA A 47 -10.74 -4.25 -42.44
C ALA A 47 -11.49 -5.37 -41.70
N SER A 48 -12.77 -5.53 -42.03
CA SER A 48 -13.66 -6.55 -41.52
C SER A 48 -13.23 -7.96 -41.91
N GLU A 49 -12.80 -8.16 -43.16
CA GLU A 49 -12.25 -9.44 -43.63
C GLU A 49 -11.04 -9.89 -42.80
N VAL A 50 -10.09 -8.98 -42.59
CA VAL A 50 -8.89 -9.25 -41.79
C VAL A 50 -9.27 -9.59 -40.35
N TYR A 51 -10.23 -8.87 -39.77
CA TYR A 51 -10.70 -9.08 -38.41
C TYR A 51 -11.35 -10.47 -38.24
N VAL A 52 -12.33 -10.81 -39.08
CA VAL A 52 -13.02 -12.10 -39.05
C VAL A 52 -12.05 -13.25 -39.34
N SER A 53 -11.18 -13.10 -40.34
CA SER A 53 -10.17 -14.12 -40.68
C SER A 53 -9.24 -14.41 -39.50
N ARG A 54 -8.83 -13.39 -38.73
CA ARG A 54 -8.00 -13.58 -37.53
C ARG A 54 -8.70 -14.38 -36.45
N LYS A 55 -9.99 -14.10 -36.19
CA LYS A 55 -10.78 -14.85 -35.19
C LYS A 55 -10.99 -16.30 -35.60
N VAL A 56 -11.36 -16.54 -36.86
CA VAL A 56 -11.53 -17.90 -37.40
C VAL A 56 -10.22 -18.68 -37.35
N LYS A 57 -9.10 -18.09 -37.79
CA LYS A 57 -7.78 -18.73 -37.69
C LYS A 57 -7.39 -19.03 -36.25
N ALA A 58 -7.67 -18.13 -35.30
CA ALA A 58 -7.40 -18.36 -33.89
C ALA A 58 -8.23 -19.55 -33.35
N ALA A 59 -9.53 -19.60 -33.63
CA ALA A 59 -10.41 -20.69 -33.26
C ALA A 59 -9.94 -22.04 -33.85
N SER A 60 -9.63 -22.08 -35.16
CA SER A 60 -9.11 -23.29 -35.81
C SER A 60 -7.79 -23.76 -35.19
N SER A 61 -6.89 -22.82 -34.83
CA SER A 61 -5.58 -23.17 -34.24
C SER A 61 -5.68 -23.86 -32.87
N ILE A 62 -6.75 -23.61 -32.12
CA ILE A 62 -7.02 -24.23 -30.81
C ILE A 62 -7.95 -25.45 -30.90
N GLY A 63 -8.34 -25.87 -32.11
CA GLY A 63 -9.12 -27.09 -32.33
C GLY A 63 -10.63 -26.91 -32.50
N ILE A 64 -11.14 -25.67 -32.46
CA ILE A 64 -12.55 -25.34 -32.73
C ILE A 64 -12.81 -25.40 -34.24
N LEU A 65 -13.94 -25.98 -34.66
CA LEU A 65 -14.37 -25.94 -36.06
C LEU A 65 -14.90 -24.54 -36.38
N ALA A 66 -14.15 -23.75 -37.15
CA ALA A 66 -14.57 -22.38 -37.47
C ALA A 66 -14.72 -22.17 -38.98
N GLU A 67 -15.80 -21.53 -39.38
CA GLU A 67 -16.09 -21.20 -40.78
C GLU A 67 -16.52 -19.74 -40.96
N THR A 68 -16.39 -19.23 -42.18
CA THR A 68 -16.87 -17.90 -42.56
C THR A 68 -17.91 -18.01 -43.66
N ILE A 69 -19.08 -17.46 -43.40
CA ILE A 69 -20.18 -17.36 -44.37
C ILE A 69 -20.20 -15.94 -44.90
N ARG A 70 -19.98 -15.82 -46.20
CA ARG A 70 -19.96 -14.55 -46.91
C ARG A 70 -21.34 -14.27 -47.49
N MET A 71 -21.91 -13.13 -47.12
CA MET A 71 -23.12 -12.58 -47.71
C MET A 71 -22.75 -11.37 -48.57
N THR A 72 -23.45 -11.17 -49.68
CA THR A 72 -23.19 -10.03 -50.56
C THR A 72 -23.56 -8.71 -49.88
N GLU A 73 -22.98 -7.60 -50.33
CA GLU A 73 -23.27 -6.26 -49.79
C GLU A 73 -24.73 -5.82 -49.98
N ASN A 74 -25.44 -6.40 -50.96
CA ASN A 74 -26.83 -6.11 -51.29
C ASN A 74 -27.84 -6.96 -50.50
N VAL A 75 -27.38 -7.79 -49.55
CA VAL A 75 -28.27 -8.60 -48.74
C VAL A 75 -29.20 -7.70 -47.91
N SER A 76 -30.44 -8.13 -47.68
CA SER A 76 -31.35 -7.37 -46.81
C SER A 76 -31.08 -7.65 -45.33
N GLN A 77 -31.41 -6.70 -44.45
CA GLN A 77 -31.40 -6.91 -42.99
C GLN A 77 -32.19 -8.17 -42.58
N LYS A 78 -33.34 -8.39 -43.23
CA LYS A 78 -34.21 -9.55 -43.00
C LYS A 78 -33.49 -10.87 -43.35
N ASP A 79 -32.74 -10.91 -44.43
CA ASP A 79 -32.00 -12.10 -44.85
C ASP A 79 -30.77 -12.36 -43.96
N LEU A 80 -30.11 -11.31 -43.47
CA LEU A 80 -29.06 -11.42 -42.44
C LEU A 80 -29.63 -12.04 -41.17
N ILE A 81 -30.73 -11.50 -40.65
CA ILE A 81 -31.39 -12.01 -39.44
C ILE A 81 -31.87 -13.45 -39.65
N LYS A 82 -32.44 -13.77 -40.81
CA LYS A 82 -32.81 -15.14 -41.16
C LYS A 82 -31.60 -16.07 -41.07
N LYS A 83 -30.45 -15.66 -41.61
CA LYS A 83 -29.23 -16.48 -41.57
C LYS A 83 -28.69 -16.66 -40.14
N ILE A 84 -28.77 -15.62 -39.30
CA ILE A 84 -28.45 -15.72 -37.88
C ILE A 84 -29.38 -16.74 -37.19
N ASN A 85 -30.68 -16.67 -37.48
CA ASN A 85 -31.67 -17.60 -36.92
C ASN A 85 -31.45 -19.04 -37.38
N ASP A 86 -31.04 -19.27 -38.62
CA ASP A 86 -30.67 -20.61 -39.10
C ASP A 86 -29.54 -21.20 -38.23
N PHE A 87 -28.54 -20.39 -37.86
CA PHE A 87 -27.45 -20.84 -36.97
C PHE A 87 -27.86 -20.95 -35.50
N ASN A 88 -28.80 -20.11 -35.04
CA ASN A 88 -29.36 -20.25 -33.70
C ASN A 88 -30.09 -21.60 -33.54
N LEU A 89 -30.84 -22.01 -34.57
CA LEU A 89 -31.59 -23.27 -34.58
C LEU A 89 -30.73 -24.50 -34.88
N ASP A 90 -29.58 -24.33 -35.52
CA ASP A 90 -28.66 -25.44 -35.80
C ASP A 90 -28.03 -25.95 -34.48
N PRO A 91 -28.36 -27.17 -34.02
CA PRO A 91 -27.74 -27.75 -32.83
C PRO A 91 -26.25 -28.00 -33.03
N ASP A 92 -25.77 -27.97 -34.28
CA ASP A 92 -24.38 -28.17 -34.59
C ASP A 92 -23.49 -26.94 -34.45
N VAL A 93 -24.07 -25.75 -34.27
CA VAL A 93 -23.36 -24.48 -34.09
C VAL A 93 -23.42 -24.05 -32.63
N ASP A 94 -22.26 -23.93 -31.99
CA ASP A 94 -22.15 -23.55 -30.58
C ASP A 94 -21.92 -22.04 -30.40
N GLY A 95 -21.40 -21.37 -31.42
CA GLY A 95 -21.12 -19.95 -31.40
C GLY A 95 -21.40 -19.26 -32.74
N VAL A 96 -21.97 -18.07 -32.69
CA VAL A 96 -22.26 -17.22 -33.84
C VAL A 96 -21.55 -15.90 -33.66
N LEU A 97 -20.82 -15.49 -34.69
CA LEU A 97 -20.15 -14.20 -34.76
C LEU A 97 -20.68 -13.41 -35.94
N VAL A 98 -21.08 -12.16 -35.70
CA VAL A 98 -21.48 -11.22 -36.75
C VAL A 98 -20.40 -10.15 -36.87
N GLN A 99 -19.90 -9.92 -38.08
CA GLN A 99 -18.95 -8.84 -38.37
C GLN A 99 -19.51 -7.48 -37.91
N LEU A 100 -18.68 -6.70 -37.22
CA LEU A 100 -18.90 -5.27 -36.98
C LEU A 100 -17.66 -4.44 -37.41
N PRO A 101 -17.85 -3.23 -37.97
CA PRO A 101 -19.14 -2.61 -38.30
C PRO A 101 -19.82 -3.30 -39.50
N LEU A 102 -21.15 -3.24 -39.55
CA LEU A 102 -21.91 -3.69 -40.73
C LEU A 102 -21.88 -2.62 -41.84
N PRO A 103 -22.16 -2.99 -43.11
CA PRO A 103 -22.33 -2.00 -44.18
C PRO A 103 -23.38 -0.93 -43.84
N LYS A 104 -23.25 0.25 -44.45
CA LYS A 104 -24.20 1.36 -44.23
C LYS A 104 -25.63 0.92 -44.54
N GLY A 105 -26.56 1.21 -43.63
CA GLY A 105 -27.99 0.92 -43.76
C GLY A 105 -28.48 -0.30 -42.98
N PHE A 106 -27.57 -1.10 -42.40
CA PHE A 106 -27.94 -2.18 -41.48
C PHE A 106 -28.16 -1.66 -40.06
N ASP A 107 -29.07 -2.29 -39.32
CA ASP A 107 -29.22 -2.08 -37.88
C ASP A 107 -28.33 -3.10 -37.14
N GLU A 108 -27.18 -2.62 -36.66
CA GLU A 108 -26.22 -3.43 -35.90
C GLU A 108 -26.79 -3.95 -34.58
N LYS A 109 -27.66 -3.18 -33.92
CA LYS A 109 -28.25 -3.60 -32.64
C LYS A 109 -29.23 -4.74 -32.85
N GLU A 110 -30.07 -4.61 -33.88
CA GLU A 110 -31.00 -5.68 -34.26
C GLU A 110 -30.23 -6.96 -34.64
N ALA A 111 -29.15 -6.84 -35.41
CA ALA A 111 -28.31 -7.99 -35.76
C ALA A 111 -27.64 -8.64 -34.54
N CYS A 112 -27.11 -7.85 -33.59
CA CYS A 112 -26.53 -8.38 -32.35
C CYS A 112 -27.58 -9.05 -31.46
N HIS A 113 -28.78 -8.48 -31.36
CA HIS A 113 -29.90 -9.06 -30.59
C HIS A 113 -30.51 -10.30 -31.25
N ALA A 114 -30.34 -10.49 -32.56
CA ALA A 114 -30.79 -11.70 -33.22
C ALA A 114 -29.95 -12.93 -32.84
N VAL A 115 -28.71 -12.77 -32.37
CA VAL A 115 -27.88 -13.90 -31.91
C VAL A 115 -28.35 -14.36 -30.54
N LEU A 116 -28.63 -15.67 -30.36
CA LEU A 116 -29.06 -16.16 -29.04
C LEU A 116 -27.98 -15.90 -27.97
N PRO A 117 -28.35 -15.50 -26.73
CA PRO A 117 -27.39 -15.18 -25.67
C PRO A 117 -26.37 -16.29 -25.41
N ASN A 118 -26.77 -17.56 -25.51
CA ASN A 118 -25.90 -18.72 -25.28
C ASN A 118 -25.04 -19.12 -26.50
N LYS A 119 -25.16 -18.42 -27.63
CA LYS A 119 -24.30 -18.58 -28.82
C LYS A 119 -23.54 -17.29 -29.17
N ASP A 120 -23.77 -16.21 -28.44
CA ASP A 120 -23.18 -14.88 -28.68
C ASP A 120 -21.75 -14.80 -28.18
N VAL A 121 -20.80 -15.26 -29.00
CA VAL A 121 -19.37 -15.31 -28.63
C VAL A 121 -18.71 -13.94 -28.50
N ASP A 122 -19.34 -12.88 -29.01
CA ASP A 122 -18.86 -11.51 -28.90
C ASP A 122 -19.49 -10.75 -27.71
N GLY A 123 -20.49 -11.33 -27.04
CA GLY A 123 -21.11 -10.80 -25.82
C GLY A 123 -21.90 -9.51 -26.03
N PHE A 124 -22.36 -9.23 -27.24
CA PHE A 124 -23.07 -7.99 -27.58
C PHE A 124 -24.59 -8.06 -27.40
N HIS A 125 -25.15 -9.24 -27.14
CA HIS A 125 -26.55 -9.36 -26.80
C HIS A 125 -26.84 -8.67 -25.45
N SER A 126 -27.89 -7.85 -25.37
CA SER A 126 -28.21 -7.08 -24.15
C SER A 126 -28.38 -7.95 -22.89
N GLU A 127 -28.91 -9.17 -23.03
CA GLU A 127 -28.97 -10.13 -21.92
C GLU A 127 -27.58 -10.51 -21.38
N ASN A 128 -26.58 -10.70 -22.23
CA ASN A 128 -25.21 -11.01 -21.80
C ASN A 128 -24.55 -9.82 -21.11
N LEU A 129 -24.80 -8.60 -21.61
CA LEU A 129 -24.39 -7.36 -20.93
C LEU A 129 -25.08 -7.22 -19.55
N GLY A 130 -26.36 -7.57 -19.46
CA GLY A 130 -27.12 -7.61 -18.20
C GLY A 130 -26.56 -8.63 -17.22
N LYS A 131 -26.28 -9.86 -17.68
CA LYS A 131 -25.64 -10.92 -16.89
C LYS A 131 -24.29 -10.47 -16.34
N LEU A 132 -23.47 -9.83 -17.17
CA LEU A 132 -22.19 -9.28 -16.75
C LEU A 132 -22.34 -8.20 -15.66
N SER A 133 -23.34 -7.31 -15.77
CA SER A 133 -23.58 -6.29 -14.73
C SER A 133 -24.13 -6.84 -13.40
N THR A 134 -24.57 -8.10 -13.40
CA THR A 134 -25.16 -8.79 -12.24
C THR A 134 -24.30 -9.98 -11.78
N ASP A 135 -23.05 -10.07 -12.26
CA ASP A 135 -22.12 -11.18 -11.98
C ASP A 135 -22.74 -12.57 -12.23
N SER A 136 -23.59 -12.68 -13.24
CA SER A 136 -24.26 -13.90 -13.65
C SER A 136 -23.50 -14.59 -14.78
N GLU A 137 -23.60 -15.91 -14.87
CA GLU A 137 -22.95 -16.71 -15.91
C GLU A 137 -23.49 -16.37 -17.31
N GLY A 138 -22.58 -15.99 -18.22
CA GLY A 138 -22.91 -15.60 -19.60
C GLY A 138 -21.66 -15.25 -20.41
N PHE A 139 -21.84 -14.97 -21.70
CA PHE A 139 -20.73 -14.49 -22.54
C PHE A 139 -20.37 -13.05 -22.18
N VAL A 140 -19.07 -12.78 -22.11
CA VAL A 140 -18.52 -11.46 -21.79
C VAL A 140 -17.98 -10.83 -23.07
N PRO A 141 -18.17 -9.52 -23.31
CA PRO A 141 -17.60 -8.84 -24.46
C PRO A 141 -16.10 -9.14 -24.63
N ALA A 142 -15.72 -9.63 -25.80
CA ALA A 142 -14.39 -10.19 -26.04
C ALA A 142 -13.25 -9.21 -25.72
N THR A 143 -13.41 -7.92 -26.05
CA THR A 143 -12.44 -6.86 -25.72
C THR A 143 -12.27 -6.69 -24.23
N ALA A 144 -13.37 -6.73 -23.49
CA ALA A 144 -13.37 -6.47 -22.07
C ALA A 144 -12.83 -7.69 -21.28
N LEU A 145 -13.13 -8.90 -21.76
CA LEU A 145 -12.50 -10.13 -21.29
C LEU A 145 -10.99 -10.12 -21.55
N ALA A 146 -10.55 -9.66 -22.72
CA ALA A 146 -9.13 -9.54 -23.04
C ALA A 146 -8.41 -8.55 -22.11
N VAL A 147 -8.99 -7.38 -21.84
CA VAL A 147 -8.45 -6.42 -20.86
C VAL A 147 -8.35 -7.05 -19.47
N ARG A 148 -9.39 -7.74 -19.01
CA ARG A 148 -9.40 -8.45 -17.73
C ARG A 148 -8.26 -9.48 -17.65
N GLU A 149 -8.12 -10.33 -18.68
CA GLU A 149 -7.04 -11.34 -18.72
C GLU A 149 -5.64 -10.70 -18.75
N LEU A 150 -5.47 -9.59 -19.47
CA LEU A 150 -4.20 -8.83 -19.46
C LEU A 150 -3.84 -8.34 -18.05
N ILE A 151 -4.80 -7.78 -17.31
CA ILE A 151 -4.60 -7.30 -15.94
C ILE A 151 -4.25 -8.47 -15.01
N LEU A 152 -5.06 -9.53 -15.03
CA LEU A 152 -4.91 -10.67 -14.13
C LEU A 152 -3.59 -11.42 -14.37
N ARG A 153 -3.27 -11.75 -15.61
CA ARG A 153 -2.03 -12.49 -15.96
C ARG A 153 -0.78 -11.64 -15.81
N SER A 154 -0.90 -10.31 -15.81
CA SER A 154 0.22 -9.41 -15.51
C SER A 154 0.45 -9.19 -14.01
N GLY A 155 -0.36 -9.81 -13.13
CA GLY A 155 -0.21 -9.70 -11.67
C GLY A 155 -0.63 -8.35 -11.08
N VAL A 156 -1.41 -7.56 -11.83
CA VAL A 156 -1.88 -6.24 -11.38
C VAL A 156 -3.00 -6.44 -10.34
N LYS A 157 -2.76 -5.97 -9.12
CA LYS A 157 -3.76 -6.04 -8.03
C LYS A 157 -4.89 -5.03 -8.29
N THR A 158 -6.14 -5.48 -8.27
CA THR A 158 -7.33 -4.64 -8.56
C THR A 158 -8.21 -4.36 -7.33
N LEU A 159 -8.12 -5.17 -6.27
CA LEU A 159 -8.96 -5.00 -5.09
C LEU A 159 -8.69 -3.65 -4.40
N GLY A 160 -9.74 -2.85 -4.21
CA GLY A 160 -9.65 -1.52 -3.59
C GLY A 160 -8.93 -0.45 -4.44
N LYS A 161 -8.70 -0.73 -5.73
CA LYS A 161 -8.07 0.20 -6.67
C LYS A 161 -9.10 0.97 -7.50
N ASN A 162 -8.74 2.20 -7.87
CA ASN A 162 -9.57 3.01 -8.76
C ASN A 162 -9.26 2.64 -10.20
N ALA A 163 -10.31 2.36 -10.97
CA ALA A 163 -10.18 2.16 -12.40
C ALA A 163 -10.93 3.23 -13.18
N VAL A 164 -10.28 3.71 -14.24
CA VAL A 164 -10.86 4.67 -15.16
C VAL A 164 -10.84 4.05 -16.54
N VAL A 165 -12.02 3.99 -17.15
CA VAL A 165 -12.14 3.52 -18.53
C VAL A 165 -12.60 4.66 -19.39
N ILE A 166 -11.79 4.99 -20.38
CA ILE A 166 -12.07 6.02 -21.38
C ILE A 166 -12.59 5.28 -22.61
N GLY A 167 -13.91 5.28 -22.78
CA GLY A 167 -14.62 4.43 -23.73
C GLY A 167 -15.91 3.83 -23.15
N ARG A 168 -16.20 2.55 -23.44
CA ARG A 168 -17.35 1.79 -22.90
C ARG A 168 -16.83 0.70 -21.95
N ALA A 169 -17.43 0.49 -20.76
CA ALA A 169 -16.74 -0.25 -19.67
C ALA A 169 -17.59 -1.04 -18.64
N LEU A 170 -16.88 -1.76 -17.73
CA LEU A 170 -17.26 -2.93 -16.89
C LEU A 170 -16.93 -2.84 -15.36
N ASP A 171 -17.12 -3.99 -14.69
CA ASP A 171 -17.19 -4.44 -13.28
C ASP A 171 -15.95 -4.21 -12.37
N MET A 172 -15.84 -2.99 -11.84
CA MET A 172 -14.94 -2.56 -10.76
C MET A 172 -15.48 -1.23 -10.19
N THR A 173 -14.82 -0.62 -9.20
CA THR A 173 -15.13 0.79 -8.87
C THR A 173 -14.64 1.67 -10.02
N THR A 174 -15.53 1.81 -11.01
CA THR A 174 -15.21 2.35 -12.33
C THR A 174 -15.74 3.76 -12.45
N THR A 175 -14.87 4.68 -12.87
CA THR A 175 -15.30 5.93 -13.48
C THR A 175 -15.28 5.76 -15.00
N ILE A 176 -16.44 5.85 -15.63
CA ILE A 176 -16.57 5.77 -17.10
C ILE A 176 -16.56 7.18 -17.68
N CYS A 177 -15.59 7.44 -18.56
CA CYS A 177 -15.52 8.66 -19.34
C CYS A 177 -15.82 8.33 -20.81
N HIS A 178 -16.72 9.08 -21.45
CA HIS A 178 -16.97 8.94 -22.89
C HIS A 178 -16.07 9.91 -23.68
N ILE A 179 -15.97 9.71 -24.99
CA ILE A 179 -15.10 10.49 -25.88
C ILE A 179 -15.43 12.00 -25.94
N HIS A 180 -16.56 12.43 -25.39
CA HIS A 180 -16.98 13.83 -25.35
C HIS A 180 -16.91 14.44 -23.94
N THR A 181 -16.35 13.70 -22.95
CA THR A 181 -16.09 14.26 -21.62
C THR A 181 -15.12 15.46 -21.76
N PRO A 182 -15.42 16.64 -21.18
CA PRO A 182 -14.55 17.80 -21.27
C PRO A 182 -13.12 17.49 -20.85
N ARG A 183 -12.13 18.01 -21.59
CA ARG A 183 -10.71 17.65 -21.40
C ARG A 183 -10.23 17.87 -19.95
N GLU A 184 -10.62 18.96 -19.32
CA GLU A 184 -10.25 19.25 -17.93
C GLU A 184 -10.78 18.22 -16.94
N GLU A 185 -12.03 17.78 -17.11
CA GLU A 185 -12.64 16.73 -16.28
C GLU A 185 -12.02 15.37 -16.56
N LEU A 186 -11.74 15.06 -17.84
CA LEU A 186 -11.07 13.83 -18.22
C LEU A 186 -9.69 13.69 -17.55
N ILE A 187 -8.90 14.77 -17.52
CA ILE A 187 -7.58 14.80 -16.85
C ILE A 187 -7.73 14.55 -15.34
N LYS A 188 -8.69 15.21 -14.69
CA LYS A 188 -8.93 15.04 -13.24
C LYS A 188 -9.27 13.59 -12.90
N LEU A 189 -10.18 12.98 -13.66
CA LEU A 189 -10.63 11.61 -13.42
C LEU A 189 -9.51 10.60 -13.73
N ALA A 190 -8.82 10.75 -14.86
CA ALA A 190 -7.73 9.87 -15.26
C ALA A 190 -6.59 9.82 -14.23
N ARG A 191 -6.25 10.94 -13.58
CA ARG A 191 -5.23 11.01 -12.53
C ARG A 191 -5.56 10.21 -11.27
N LEU A 192 -6.82 9.84 -11.07
CA LEU A 192 -7.21 9.00 -9.93
C LEU A 192 -7.02 7.51 -10.22
N ALA A 193 -6.74 7.13 -11.47
CA ALA A 193 -6.69 5.76 -11.92
C ALA A 193 -5.41 5.05 -11.45
N ASP A 194 -5.56 3.97 -10.68
CA ASP A 194 -4.51 2.98 -10.51
C ASP A 194 -4.46 2.04 -11.73
N VAL A 195 -5.61 1.86 -12.41
CA VAL A 195 -5.73 1.14 -13.68
C VAL A 195 -6.48 2.03 -14.68
N LEU A 196 -5.83 2.40 -15.78
CA LEU A 196 -6.42 3.20 -16.85
C LEU A 196 -6.54 2.35 -18.12
N VAL A 197 -7.75 2.26 -18.67
CA VAL A 197 -8.02 1.56 -19.94
C VAL A 197 -8.54 2.56 -20.97
N SER A 198 -7.87 2.65 -22.12
CA SER A 198 -8.29 3.51 -23.22
C SER A 198 -8.75 2.69 -24.41
N ALA A 199 -9.99 2.91 -24.87
CA ALA A 199 -10.60 2.18 -25.99
C ALA A 199 -11.47 3.13 -26.85
N THR A 200 -10.88 4.22 -27.30
CA THR A 200 -11.54 5.34 -28.00
C THR A 200 -11.23 5.40 -29.49
N GLY A 201 -10.09 4.88 -29.93
CA GLY A 201 -9.63 4.99 -31.31
C GLY A 201 -9.13 6.39 -31.69
N VAL A 202 -8.80 7.23 -30.70
CA VAL A 202 -8.29 8.60 -30.90
C VAL A 202 -6.79 8.61 -30.57
N PRO A 203 -5.90 8.68 -31.59
CA PRO A 203 -4.46 8.65 -31.35
C PRO A 203 -3.96 9.74 -30.41
N GLY A 204 -3.18 9.35 -29.40
CA GLY A 204 -2.54 10.28 -28.46
C GLY A 204 -3.52 11.02 -27.53
N LEU A 205 -4.75 10.52 -27.37
CA LEU A 205 -5.73 11.07 -26.43
C LEU A 205 -5.20 11.08 -25.00
N VAL A 206 -4.54 9.99 -24.58
CA VAL A 206 -4.00 9.82 -23.23
C VAL A 206 -2.54 10.24 -23.20
N THR A 207 -2.27 11.34 -22.50
CA THR A 207 -0.94 11.95 -22.36
C THR A 207 -0.35 11.72 -20.97
N LYS A 208 0.97 11.90 -20.82
CA LYS A 208 1.69 11.63 -19.54
C LYS A 208 1.11 12.36 -18.33
N ASP A 209 0.58 13.56 -18.51
CA ASP A 209 0.01 14.38 -17.44
C ASP A 209 -1.34 13.86 -16.92
N MET A 210 -1.92 12.86 -17.59
CA MET A 210 -3.15 12.18 -17.18
C MET A 210 -2.87 10.93 -16.32
N ILE A 211 -1.62 10.49 -16.23
CA ILE A 211 -1.25 9.21 -15.64
C ILE A 211 -0.80 9.40 -14.21
N LYS A 212 -1.39 8.64 -13.28
CA LYS A 212 -0.88 8.50 -11.92
C LYS A 212 0.46 7.74 -11.96
N PRO A 213 1.51 8.19 -11.26
CA PRO A 213 2.76 7.44 -11.14
C PRO A 213 2.51 5.98 -10.71
N GLY A 214 3.12 5.03 -11.44
CA GLY A 214 2.95 3.60 -11.17
C GLY A 214 1.61 2.98 -11.59
N ALA A 215 0.73 3.72 -12.28
CA ALA A 215 -0.53 3.18 -12.79
C ALA A 215 -0.33 2.13 -13.88
N CYS A 216 -1.20 1.11 -13.90
CA CYS A 216 -1.33 0.20 -15.02
C CYS A 216 -2.11 0.89 -16.16
N VAL A 217 -1.53 0.97 -17.35
CA VAL A 217 -2.17 1.57 -18.53
C VAL A 217 -2.36 0.51 -19.60
N ILE A 218 -3.61 0.28 -20.02
CA ILE A 218 -3.96 -0.64 -21.11
C ILE A 218 -4.52 0.16 -22.28
N ASP A 219 -3.75 0.19 -23.37
CA ASP A 219 -4.16 0.80 -24.63
C ASP A 219 -4.82 -0.25 -25.52
N VAL A 220 -6.12 -0.10 -25.72
CA VAL A 220 -6.96 -0.94 -26.59
C VAL A 220 -7.20 -0.25 -27.94
N GLY A 221 -6.78 1.02 -28.09
CA GLY A 221 -6.94 1.80 -29.31
C GLY A 221 -6.23 1.14 -30.50
N ILE A 222 -6.94 1.07 -31.64
CA ILE A 222 -6.39 0.56 -32.90
C ILE A 222 -6.80 1.53 -34.00
N THR A 223 -5.93 2.49 -34.29
CA THR A 223 -6.17 3.48 -35.35
C THR A 223 -5.07 3.39 -36.40
N ARG A 224 -5.46 3.32 -37.68
CA ARG A 224 -4.51 3.36 -38.79
C ARG A 224 -4.19 4.82 -39.13
N VAL A 225 -2.91 5.14 -39.20
CA VAL A 225 -2.40 6.45 -39.61
C VAL A 225 -1.41 6.28 -40.76
N ASP A 226 -1.46 7.22 -41.71
CA ASP A 226 -0.49 7.27 -42.80
C ASP A 226 0.84 7.83 -42.28
N THR A 227 1.94 7.18 -42.62
CA THR A 227 3.28 7.62 -42.27
C THR A 227 3.87 8.49 -43.40
N PRO A 228 4.81 9.40 -43.09
CA PRO A 228 5.41 10.28 -44.10
C PRO A 228 6.08 9.54 -45.28
N ASP A 229 6.43 8.27 -45.12
CA ASP A 229 6.97 7.39 -46.16
C ASP A 229 5.88 6.67 -47.00
N GLY A 230 4.62 7.08 -46.88
CA GLY A 230 3.48 6.55 -47.66
C GLY A 230 3.01 5.16 -47.22
N LYS A 231 3.44 4.68 -46.06
CA LYS A 231 2.96 3.42 -45.45
C LYS A 231 1.86 3.69 -44.43
N THR A 232 1.23 2.63 -43.94
CA THR A 232 0.26 2.72 -42.84
C THR A 232 0.84 2.12 -41.56
N LYS A 233 0.66 2.79 -40.43
CA LYS A 233 1.04 2.32 -39.09
C LYS A 233 -0.21 2.24 -38.21
N ILE A 234 -0.28 1.23 -37.35
CA ILE A 234 -1.29 1.17 -36.29
C ILE A 234 -0.73 1.89 -35.08
N VAL A 235 -1.48 2.86 -34.57
CA VAL A 235 -1.21 3.58 -33.33
C VAL A 235 -2.39 3.41 -32.38
N GLY A 236 -2.10 3.42 -31.09
CA GLY A 236 -3.11 3.37 -30.04
C GLY A 236 -3.47 4.76 -29.53
N ASP A 237 -4.31 4.80 -28.50
CA ASP A 237 -4.82 6.04 -27.92
C ASP A 237 -3.81 6.71 -26.96
N VAL A 238 -2.78 5.98 -26.54
CA VAL A 238 -1.83 6.41 -25.52
C VAL A 238 -0.54 6.91 -26.14
N ASP A 239 -0.02 8.04 -25.67
CA ASP A 239 1.33 8.51 -25.97
C ASP A 239 2.37 7.61 -25.26
N TYR A 240 2.63 6.45 -25.86
CA TYR A 240 3.38 5.35 -25.27
C TYR A 240 4.74 5.78 -24.68
N GLU A 241 5.52 6.57 -25.41
CA GLU A 241 6.89 6.93 -24.99
C GLU A 241 6.90 7.83 -23.75
N GLU A 242 5.96 8.77 -23.66
CA GLU A 242 5.86 9.67 -22.52
C GLU A 242 5.14 9.02 -21.33
N VAL A 243 4.09 8.23 -21.59
CA VAL A 243 3.31 7.54 -20.55
C VAL A 243 4.10 6.44 -19.86
N LYS A 244 4.93 5.70 -20.60
CA LYS A 244 5.84 4.68 -20.06
C LYS A 244 6.80 5.22 -18.99
N LYS A 245 7.11 6.52 -19.02
CA LYS A 245 7.98 7.17 -18.04
C LYS A 245 7.28 7.42 -16.70
N VAL A 246 5.95 7.51 -16.70
CA VAL A 246 5.12 7.81 -15.52
C VAL A 246 4.50 6.54 -14.95
N ALA A 247 4.05 5.62 -15.80
CA ALA A 247 3.40 4.36 -15.42
C ALA A 247 4.31 3.37 -14.65
N GLY A 248 5.57 3.70 -14.39
CA GLY A 248 6.49 2.91 -13.56
C GLY A 248 7.12 3.75 -12.45
N CYS A 249 7.41 3.12 -11.31
CA CYS A 249 8.33 3.65 -10.29
C CYS A 249 9.49 2.66 -10.10
N GLU A 250 10.71 3.18 -9.93
CA GLU A 250 11.85 2.34 -9.59
C GLU A 250 11.89 2.16 -8.08
N LEU A 251 11.56 0.96 -7.60
CA LEU A 251 11.76 0.61 -6.19
C LEU A 251 13.16 0.04 -6.01
N ILE A 252 14.02 0.81 -5.35
CA ILE A 252 15.34 0.36 -4.89
C ILE A 252 15.19 -0.06 -3.43
N GLU A 253 15.23 -1.37 -3.17
CA GLU A 253 14.98 -1.93 -1.84
C GLU A 253 16.26 -2.55 -1.24
N TRP A 254 16.52 -2.21 0.02
CA TRP A 254 17.49 -2.96 0.84
C TRP A 254 16.84 -4.24 1.38
N LYS A 255 17.19 -5.38 0.80
CA LYS A 255 16.51 -6.68 1.04
C LYS A 255 16.93 -7.41 2.32
N LYS A 256 17.87 -6.88 3.10
CA LYS A 256 18.34 -7.54 4.32
C LYS A 256 17.57 -7.03 5.52
N SER A 257 17.36 -7.89 6.52
CA SER A 257 16.72 -7.54 7.78
C SER A 257 17.61 -6.73 8.74
N THR A 258 18.86 -6.45 8.35
CA THR A 258 19.80 -5.63 9.10
C THR A 258 19.75 -4.17 8.65
N PRO A 259 20.11 -3.19 9.50
CA PRO A 259 20.26 -1.80 9.07
C PRO A 259 21.17 -1.69 7.84
N ILE A 260 20.85 -0.76 6.94
CA ILE A 260 21.66 -0.50 5.75
C ILE A 260 23.00 0.15 6.16
N PRO A 261 24.16 -0.37 5.74
CA PRO A 261 25.44 0.29 5.99
C PRO A 261 25.49 1.66 5.33
N ARG A 262 26.17 2.61 5.96
CA ARG A 262 26.22 4.00 5.49
C ARG A 262 26.73 4.14 4.05
N SER A 263 27.80 3.43 3.69
CA SER A 263 28.37 3.45 2.34
C SER A 263 27.38 2.93 1.28
N GLU A 264 26.61 1.89 1.62
CA GLU A 264 25.58 1.32 0.75
C GLU A 264 24.41 2.31 0.60
N LEU A 265 23.97 2.94 1.69
CA LEU A 265 22.91 3.96 1.65
C LEU A 265 23.29 5.11 0.71
N LEU A 266 24.51 5.65 0.85
CA LEU A 266 25.00 6.74 0.00
C LEU A 266 25.07 6.33 -1.47
N SER A 267 25.46 5.08 -1.76
CA SER A 267 25.50 4.58 -3.15
C SER A 267 24.12 4.32 -3.73
N MET A 268 23.17 3.81 -2.93
CA MET A 268 21.84 3.41 -3.40
C MET A 268 20.91 4.61 -3.57
N ILE A 269 21.13 5.69 -2.82
CA ILE A 269 20.26 6.87 -2.84
C ILE A 269 20.54 7.82 -3.99
N THR A 270 21.70 7.71 -4.65
CA THR A 270 22.05 8.58 -5.76
C THR A 270 21.04 8.46 -6.89
N GLY A 271 20.38 9.57 -7.21
CA GLY A 271 19.50 9.63 -8.35
C GLY A 271 18.00 9.55 -8.04
N VAL A 272 17.61 9.30 -6.78
CA VAL A 272 16.22 8.96 -6.41
C VAL A 272 15.32 10.20 -6.25
N ASP A 273 14.05 10.07 -6.65
CA ASP A 273 13.01 11.10 -6.43
C ASP A 273 12.44 11.09 -5.00
N GLY A 274 12.53 9.95 -4.30
CA GLY A 274 11.95 9.78 -2.98
C GLY A 274 12.67 8.73 -2.14
N VAL A 275 12.67 8.92 -0.83
CA VAL A 275 13.30 8.02 0.15
C VAL A 275 12.27 7.54 1.14
N PHE A 276 12.19 6.22 1.36
CA PHE A 276 11.45 5.63 2.46
C PHE A 276 12.44 5.01 3.45
N CYS A 277 12.46 5.49 4.69
CA CYS A 277 13.47 5.16 5.69
C CYS A 277 12.86 4.74 7.03
N LEU A 278 13.69 4.15 7.88
CA LEU A 278 13.36 3.76 9.25
C LEU A 278 13.97 4.73 10.26
N LEU A 279 13.51 4.69 11.51
CA LEU A 279 14.03 5.52 12.61
C LEU A 279 15.54 5.32 12.87
N THR A 280 16.11 4.20 12.44
CA THR A 280 17.52 3.88 12.60
C THR A 280 18.40 4.44 11.48
N ASP A 281 17.81 4.90 10.39
CA ASP A 281 18.54 5.42 9.24
C ASP A 281 18.80 6.91 9.41
N LYS A 282 20.07 7.30 9.59
CA LYS A 282 20.42 8.71 9.73
C LYS A 282 20.41 9.43 8.37
N ILE A 283 19.36 10.21 8.10
CA ILE A 283 19.21 11.00 6.87
C ILE A 283 19.68 12.44 7.15
N ASP A 284 20.99 12.63 7.14
CA ASP A 284 21.64 13.93 7.31
C ASP A 284 21.97 14.60 5.96
N GLU A 285 22.57 15.78 6.02
CA GLU A 285 22.96 16.58 4.85
C GLU A 285 23.76 15.82 3.78
N GLU A 286 24.61 14.87 4.19
CA GLU A 286 25.42 14.09 3.25
C GLU A 286 24.53 13.14 2.44
N VAL A 287 23.58 12.47 3.08
CA VAL A 287 22.60 11.60 2.40
C VAL A 287 21.70 12.40 1.47
N ILE A 288 21.19 13.52 1.98
CA ILE A 288 20.30 14.42 1.21
C ILE A 288 21.02 14.94 -0.03
N SER A 289 22.29 15.34 0.12
CA SER A 289 23.10 15.83 -1.00
C SER A 289 23.47 14.71 -1.98
N SER A 290 23.74 13.51 -1.48
CA SER A 290 24.06 12.34 -2.32
C SER A 290 22.87 11.86 -3.16
N ALA A 291 21.64 12.08 -2.70
CA ALA A 291 20.44 11.78 -3.46
C ALA A 291 20.32 12.61 -4.75
N GLY A 292 20.78 13.87 -4.68
CA GLY A 292 20.77 14.81 -5.77
C GLY A 292 19.57 15.77 -5.76
N PRO A 293 19.55 16.77 -6.67
CA PRO A 293 18.56 17.85 -6.68
C PRO A 293 17.13 17.39 -7.02
N GLN A 294 16.95 16.18 -7.52
CA GLN A 294 15.64 15.60 -7.86
C GLN A 294 14.87 15.06 -6.66
N LEU A 295 15.51 14.93 -5.49
CA LEU A 295 14.85 14.40 -4.30
C LEU A 295 13.69 15.32 -3.91
N LYS A 296 12.46 14.80 -3.90
CA LYS A 296 11.22 15.56 -3.62
C LYS A 296 10.61 15.22 -2.26
N VAL A 297 10.83 14.00 -1.78
CA VAL A 297 10.17 13.50 -0.56
C VAL A 297 11.04 12.54 0.23
N VAL A 298 11.00 12.69 1.56
CA VAL A 298 11.53 11.72 2.52
C VAL A 298 10.39 11.28 3.43
N ALA A 299 10.04 10.01 3.38
CA ALA A 299 9.05 9.39 4.25
C ALA A 299 9.76 8.50 5.28
N THR A 300 9.38 8.63 6.55
CA THR A 300 9.90 7.79 7.62
C THR A 300 8.79 6.93 8.24
N MET A 301 9.10 5.66 8.49
CA MET A 301 8.25 4.78 9.28
C MET A 301 8.46 5.00 10.78
N SER A 302 8.18 6.23 11.24
CA SER A 302 8.35 6.63 12.64
C SER A 302 7.54 7.87 12.99
N VAL A 303 7.32 8.11 14.28
CA VAL A 303 6.81 9.40 14.80
C VAL A 303 7.94 10.38 15.07
N GLY A 304 9.04 9.91 15.66
CA GLY A 304 10.24 10.73 15.86
C GLY A 304 10.89 11.08 14.52
N LEU A 305 11.45 12.28 14.45
CA LEU A 305 12.09 12.87 13.27
C LEU A 305 13.55 13.24 13.54
N ASP A 306 14.09 12.83 14.69
CA ASP A 306 15.42 13.12 15.19
C ASP A 306 16.55 12.59 14.30
N HIS A 307 16.26 11.54 13.53
CA HIS A 307 17.17 10.94 12.54
C HIS A 307 17.18 11.67 11.19
N LEU A 308 16.34 12.69 11.00
CA LEU A 308 16.25 13.49 9.76
C LEU A 308 16.82 14.90 9.96
N ASP A 309 17.66 15.37 9.04
CA ASP A 309 18.06 16.78 9.00
C ASP A 309 16.94 17.66 8.43
N LEU A 310 15.99 18.02 9.30
CA LEU A 310 14.84 18.83 8.95
C LEU A 310 15.20 20.22 8.40
N LYS A 311 16.39 20.75 8.77
CA LYS A 311 16.85 22.05 8.26
C LYS A 311 17.20 21.92 6.79
N SER A 312 18.04 20.95 6.45
CA SER A 312 18.46 20.66 5.08
C SER A 312 17.30 20.28 4.16
N LEU A 313 16.34 19.49 4.66
CA LEU A 313 15.14 19.12 3.92
C LEU A 313 14.27 20.35 3.64
N LYS A 314 14.11 21.24 4.62
CA LYS A 314 13.32 22.47 4.47
C LYS A 314 13.96 23.46 3.49
N GLU A 315 15.28 23.66 3.57
CA GLU A 315 16.02 24.55 2.68
C GLU A 315 15.92 24.13 1.21
N ARG A 316 15.81 22.82 0.94
CA ARG A 316 15.64 22.23 -0.39
C ARG A 316 14.18 22.02 -0.82
N ASN A 317 13.21 22.45 -0.01
CA ASN A 317 11.77 22.25 -0.25
C ASN A 317 11.37 20.76 -0.43
N ILE A 318 12.07 19.86 0.27
CA ILE A 318 11.79 18.42 0.27
C ILE A 318 10.68 18.15 1.28
N LYS A 319 9.64 17.41 0.85
CA LYS A 319 8.50 17.08 1.72
C LYS A 319 8.88 15.96 2.70
N VAL A 320 8.32 16.02 3.90
CA VAL A 320 8.53 14.99 4.94
C VAL A 320 7.22 14.32 5.28
N GLY A 321 7.17 13.00 5.11
CA GLY A 321 6.08 12.13 5.56
C GLY A 321 6.49 11.35 6.82
N TYR A 322 5.59 11.21 7.78
CA TYR A 322 5.82 10.47 9.03
C TYR A 322 4.51 9.85 9.51
N THR A 323 4.55 9.02 10.56
CA THR A 323 3.40 8.20 10.97
C THR A 323 2.81 8.61 12.33
N PRO A 324 2.25 9.83 12.49
CA PRO A 324 1.58 10.24 13.72
C PRO A 324 0.33 9.40 13.99
N ASP A 325 -0.12 9.39 15.24
CA ASP A 325 -1.39 8.82 15.72
C ASP A 325 -1.48 7.27 15.68
N VAL A 326 -1.04 6.61 14.61
CA VAL A 326 -1.22 5.15 14.34
C VAL A 326 -0.62 4.22 15.39
N LEU A 327 0.40 4.69 16.11
CA LEU A 327 1.16 3.93 17.11
C LEU A 327 0.98 4.45 18.55
N THR A 328 0.08 5.41 18.76
CA THR A 328 -0.14 6.03 20.09
C THR A 328 -0.55 5.01 21.13
N ASP A 329 -1.55 4.17 20.80
CA ASP A 329 -2.10 3.18 21.74
C ASP A 329 -1.09 2.09 22.07
N ALA A 330 -0.48 1.49 21.03
CA ALA A 330 0.51 0.44 21.20
C ALA A 330 1.72 0.92 22.03
N THR A 331 2.18 2.15 21.81
CA THR A 331 3.28 2.73 22.60
C THR A 331 2.85 2.94 24.05
N ALA A 332 1.63 3.46 24.28
CA ALA A 332 1.12 3.68 25.63
C ALA A 332 0.90 2.36 26.39
N GLU A 333 0.40 1.31 25.71
CA GLU A 333 0.24 -0.04 26.27
C GLU A 333 1.58 -0.63 26.69
N LEU A 334 2.59 -0.57 25.82
CA LEU A 334 3.94 -1.02 26.16
C LEU A 334 4.52 -0.22 27.34
N THR A 335 4.29 1.09 27.39
CA THR A 335 4.74 1.94 28.50
C THR A 335 4.15 1.48 29.83
N VAL A 336 2.84 1.20 29.85
CA VAL A 336 2.15 0.70 31.05
C VAL A 336 2.62 -0.71 31.40
N ALA A 337 2.85 -1.58 30.40
CA ALA A 337 3.39 -2.91 30.61
C ALA A 337 4.80 -2.87 31.23
N LEU A 338 5.71 -2.04 30.69
CA LEU A 338 7.06 -1.85 31.20
C LEU A 338 7.05 -1.25 32.62
N LEU A 339 6.19 -0.27 32.88
CA LEU A 339 5.97 0.29 34.21
C LEU A 339 5.52 -0.78 35.22
N LEU A 340 4.55 -1.63 34.85
CA LEU A 340 4.04 -2.70 35.70
C LEU A 340 5.09 -3.79 35.92
N ALA A 341 5.82 -4.17 34.89
CA ALA A 341 6.92 -5.14 34.97
C ALA A 341 8.00 -4.67 35.94
N THR A 342 8.44 -3.41 35.78
CA THR A 342 9.48 -2.78 36.62
C THR A 342 8.99 -2.61 38.06
N SER A 343 7.78 -2.08 38.25
CA SER A 343 7.24 -1.81 39.59
C SER A 343 6.94 -3.09 40.38
N ARG A 344 6.43 -4.12 39.71
CA ARG A 344 6.09 -5.41 40.33
C ARG A 344 7.21 -6.44 40.27
N ARG A 345 8.40 -6.04 39.78
CA ARG A 345 9.62 -6.87 39.69
C ARG A 345 9.39 -8.18 38.94
N ILE A 346 8.61 -8.11 37.87
CA ILE A 346 8.17 -9.31 37.12
C ILE A 346 9.36 -10.02 36.47
N ILE A 347 10.25 -9.26 35.83
CA ILE A 347 11.42 -9.83 35.12
C ILE A 347 12.41 -10.44 36.12
N GLU A 348 12.67 -9.75 37.22
CA GLU A 348 13.51 -10.28 38.31
C GLU A 348 12.92 -11.58 38.88
N ALA A 349 11.60 -11.63 39.10
CA ALA A 349 10.92 -12.82 39.64
C ALA A 349 11.02 -14.01 38.68
N GLU A 350 10.90 -13.74 37.38
CA GLU A 350 11.05 -14.75 36.33
C GLU A 350 12.48 -15.31 36.28
N LYS A 351 13.50 -14.43 36.40
CA LYS A 351 14.91 -14.85 36.49
C LYS A 351 15.18 -15.71 37.72
N ALA A 352 14.71 -15.27 38.90
CA ALA A 352 14.86 -16.03 40.15
C ALA A 352 14.16 -17.40 40.08
N LEU A 353 13.00 -17.47 39.44
CA LEU A 353 12.29 -18.72 39.18
C LEU A 353 13.14 -19.67 38.30
N ARG A 354 13.69 -19.18 37.18
CA ARG A 354 14.55 -20.00 36.30
C ARG A 354 15.86 -20.41 36.94
N ALA A 355 16.41 -19.59 37.83
CA ALA A 355 17.60 -19.90 38.61
C ALA A 355 17.34 -20.93 39.72
N GLY A 356 16.07 -21.30 39.98
CA GLY A 356 15.71 -22.23 41.05
C GLY A 356 15.76 -21.62 42.46
N GLU A 357 15.77 -20.29 42.57
CA GLU A 357 15.82 -19.58 43.85
C GLU A 357 14.47 -19.58 44.58
N TRP A 358 13.38 -19.84 43.86
CA TRP A 358 12.05 -19.91 44.46
C TRP A 358 11.81 -21.25 45.16
N THR A 359 11.64 -21.18 46.49
CA THR A 359 11.37 -22.35 47.34
C THR A 359 9.90 -22.46 47.74
N SER A 360 9.30 -21.37 48.21
CA SER A 360 7.90 -21.30 48.62
C SER A 360 7.35 -19.87 48.53
N TRP A 361 6.04 -19.72 48.71
CA TRP A 361 5.45 -18.39 48.91
C TRP A 361 6.01 -17.74 50.18
N SER A 362 6.32 -16.44 50.12
CA SER A 362 6.85 -15.65 51.23
C SER A 362 6.20 -14.26 51.28
N PRO A 363 5.83 -13.75 52.46
CA PRO A 363 5.08 -12.50 52.60
C PRO A 363 5.88 -11.24 52.24
N THR A 364 7.22 -11.31 52.24
CA THR A 364 8.11 -10.15 52.00
C THR A 364 9.01 -10.30 50.78
N TRP A 365 9.05 -11.51 50.19
CA TRP A 365 9.91 -11.78 49.05
C TRP A 365 9.36 -11.08 47.80
N MET A 366 10.23 -10.33 47.13
CA MET A 366 9.94 -9.63 45.87
C MET A 366 8.81 -8.59 45.91
N CYS A 367 8.51 -7.99 47.06
CA CYS A 367 7.52 -6.92 47.12
C CYS A 367 7.91 -5.71 46.25
N GLY A 368 6.93 -5.22 45.48
CA GLY A 368 7.04 -4.06 44.60
C GLY A 368 5.92 -3.05 44.88
N PRO A 369 6.13 -1.74 44.65
CA PRO A 369 5.11 -0.72 44.85
C PRO A 369 3.95 -0.93 43.89
N GLY A 370 2.73 -0.68 44.39
CA GLY A 370 1.53 -0.59 43.56
C GLY A 370 1.31 0.84 43.06
N LEU A 371 0.47 0.98 42.02
CA LEU A 371 0.04 2.27 41.47
C LEU A 371 -1.12 2.92 42.26
N ALA A 372 -1.86 2.14 43.04
CA ALA A 372 -2.98 2.68 43.81
C ALA A 372 -2.46 3.65 44.88
N GLY A 373 -3.01 4.88 44.87
CA GLY A 373 -2.60 5.95 45.78
C GLY A 373 -1.30 6.67 45.43
N SER A 374 -0.59 6.27 44.36
CA SER A 374 0.69 6.88 44.00
C SER A 374 0.53 8.20 43.23
N THR A 375 1.60 8.99 43.18
CA THR A 375 1.74 10.13 42.27
C THR A 375 2.53 9.72 41.02
N VAL A 376 1.93 9.90 39.84
CA VAL A 376 2.58 9.63 38.55
C VAL A 376 2.93 10.94 37.86
N GLY A 377 4.19 11.13 37.51
CA GLY A 377 4.70 12.28 36.77
C GLY A 377 5.00 11.92 35.32
N ILE A 378 4.39 12.64 34.38
CA ILE A 378 4.61 12.46 32.93
C ILE A 378 5.41 13.63 32.37
N VAL A 379 6.60 13.35 31.88
CA VAL A 379 7.48 14.34 31.24
C VAL A 379 7.22 14.31 29.73
N GLY A 380 6.55 15.35 29.23
CA GLY A 380 6.08 15.45 27.85
C GLY A 380 4.67 14.89 27.65
N LEU A 381 3.64 15.68 28.01
CA LEU A 381 2.23 15.33 27.78
C LEU A 381 1.78 15.55 26.32
N GLY A 382 2.43 14.84 25.40
CA GLY A 382 2.00 14.70 24.00
C GLY A 382 0.90 13.64 23.86
N ARG A 383 0.69 13.15 22.63
CA ARG A 383 -0.31 12.10 22.33
C ARG A 383 -0.10 10.85 23.17
N ILE A 384 1.13 10.33 23.18
CA ILE A 384 1.51 9.13 23.93
C ILE A 384 1.36 9.38 25.44
N GLY A 385 1.94 10.46 25.96
CA GLY A 385 1.84 10.79 27.39
C GLY A 385 0.39 10.95 27.88
N ALA A 386 -0.48 11.58 27.09
CA ALA A 386 -1.90 11.68 27.40
C ALA A 386 -2.59 10.31 27.44
N ARG A 387 -2.34 9.44 26.45
CA ARG A 387 -2.89 8.07 26.43
C ARG A 387 -2.37 7.20 27.58
N VAL A 388 -1.09 7.35 27.95
CA VAL A 388 -0.52 6.69 29.14
C VAL A 388 -1.24 7.15 30.40
N ALA A 389 -1.48 8.45 30.59
CA ALA A 389 -2.25 8.95 31.73
C ALA A 389 -3.68 8.40 31.77
N GLU A 390 -4.36 8.34 30.62
CA GLU A 390 -5.70 7.74 30.50
C GLU A 390 -5.71 6.28 30.95
N TYR A 391 -4.72 5.48 30.56
CA TYR A 391 -4.60 4.08 30.97
C TYR A 391 -4.22 3.91 32.45
N LEU A 392 -3.47 4.83 33.02
CA LEU A 392 -3.07 4.78 34.43
C LEU A 392 -4.16 5.29 35.38
N TYR A 393 -5.06 6.15 34.92
CA TYR A 393 -6.13 6.71 35.75
C TYR A 393 -7.02 5.63 36.43
N PRO A 394 -7.46 4.56 35.73
CA PRO A 394 -8.19 3.44 36.34
C PRO A 394 -7.42 2.64 37.41
N PHE A 395 -6.09 2.74 37.48
CA PHE A 395 -5.28 2.08 38.53
C PHE A 395 -5.41 2.76 39.91
N ARG A 396 -6.28 3.77 40.04
CA ARG A 396 -6.54 4.53 41.28
C ARG A 396 -5.32 5.28 41.78
N VAL A 397 -4.54 5.84 40.86
CA VAL A 397 -3.47 6.79 41.18
C VAL A 397 -4.05 8.01 41.90
N SER A 398 -3.34 8.55 42.90
CA SER A 398 -3.84 9.70 43.65
C SER A 398 -3.70 11.01 42.88
N LYS A 399 -2.61 11.16 42.11
CA LYS A 399 -2.30 12.38 41.36
C LYS A 399 -1.58 12.01 40.06
N ILE A 400 -1.93 12.72 38.99
CA ILE A 400 -1.16 12.72 37.74
C ILE A 400 -0.59 14.12 37.57
N LEU A 401 0.74 14.24 37.63
CA LEU A 401 1.48 15.45 37.36
C LEU A 401 2.03 15.39 35.94
N TYR A 402 2.13 16.52 35.26
CA TYR A 402 2.82 16.57 33.97
C TYR A 402 3.65 17.83 33.80
N SER A 403 4.74 17.70 33.03
CA SER A 403 5.57 18.83 32.64
C SER A 403 5.60 18.97 31.12
N SER A 404 5.24 20.16 30.64
CA SER A 404 5.30 20.54 29.23
C SER A 404 5.36 22.06 29.07
N ARG A 405 5.77 22.49 27.87
CA ARG A 405 5.89 23.91 27.48
C ARG A 405 4.60 24.72 27.66
N SER A 406 3.45 24.09 27.47
CA SER A 406 2.12 24.69 27.60
C SER A 406 1.19 23.74 28.35
N ASP A 407 0.07 24.26 28.85
CA ASP A 407 -1.06 23.45 29.27
C ASP A 407 -1.64 22.64 28.11
N LYS A 408 -2.26 21.51 28.45
CA LYS A 408 -2.83 20.54 27.51
C LYS A 408 -4.28 20.25 27.90
N SER A 409 -5.20 20.44 26.95
CA SER A 409 -6.63 20.16 27.15
C SER A 409 -6.89 18.70 27.52
N ALA A 410 -6.10 17.75 26.99
CA ALA A 410 -6.20 16.33 27.32
C ALA A 410 -6.06 16.03 28.83
N ALA A 411 -5.39 16.90 29.60
CA ALA A 411 -5.20 16.71 31.03
C ALA A 411 -6.52 16.65 31.82
N ALA A 412 -7.59 17.27 31.31
CA ALA A 412 -8.89 17.25 31.97
C ALA A 412 -9.48 15.84 32.14
N ALA A 413 -9.21 14.93 31.18
CA ALA A 413 -9.77 13.57 31.17
C ALA A 413 -9.31 12.72 32.37
N PHE A 414 -8.12 13.00 32.90
CA PHE A 414 -7.49 12.25 33.98
C PHE A 414 -7.07 13.15 35.15
N LYS A 415 -7.63 14.36 35.23
CA LYS A 415 -7.37 15.36 36.28
C LYS A 415 -5.87 15.68 36.44
N GLY A 416 -5.15 15.75 35.33
CA GLY A 416 -3.72 16.03 35.31
C GLY A 416 -3.38 17.47 35.70
N GLN A 417 -2.39 17.65 36.57
CA GLN A 417 -1.90 18.96 36.98
C GLN A 417 -0.56 19.29 36.33
N ARG A 418 -0.47 20.45 35.68
CA ARG A 418 0.79 20.93 35.12
C ARG A 418 1.69 21.49 36.22
N VAL A 419 2.94 21.06 36.25
CA VAL A 419 3.95 21.55 37.20
C VAL A 419 5.33 21.71 36.51
N PRO A 420 6.25 22.53 37.07
CA PRO A 420 7.64 22.55 36.66
C PRO A 420 8.31 21.17 36.80
N LEU A 421 9.34 20.90 35.99
CA LEU A 421 10.03 19.60 35.98
C LEU A 421 10.56 19.22 37.37
N ASP A 422 11.25 20.13 38.05
CA ASP A 422 11.82 19.87 39.38
C ASP A 422 10.75 19.47 40.42
N GLN A 423 9.58 20.12 40.37
CA GLN A 423 8.45 19.76 41.24
C GLN A 423 7.90 18.38 40.87
N LEU A 424 7.78 18.07 39.58
CA LEU A 424 7.36 16.74 39.11
C LEU A 424 8.29 15.65 39.64
N LEU A 425 9.61 15.84 39.55
CA LEU A 425 10.60 14.86 39.99
C LEU A 425 10.55 14.65 41.52
N ALA A 426 10.39 15.73 42.29
CA ALA A 426 10.32 15.67 43.75
C ALA A 426 9.04 14.99 44.27
N GLU A 427 7.91 15.19 43.59
CA GLU A 427 6.60 14.70 44.06
C GLU A 427 6.21 13.31 43.53
N SER A 428 6.79 12.86 42.42
CA SER A 428 6.35 11.63 41.74
C SER A 428 6.95 10.36 42.35
N ASP A 429 6.11 9.34 42.49
CA ASP A 429 6.53 7.97 42.81
C ASP A 429 6.88 7.19 41.53
N PHE A 430 6.30 7.58 40.40
CA PHE A 430 6.60 7.05 39.08
C PHE A 430 6.86 8.21 38.12
N VAL A 431 8.01 8.24 37.45
CA VAL A 431 8.35 9.24 36.43
C VAL A 431 8.39 8.56 35.07
N ILE A 432 7.55 9.00 34.14
CA ILE A 432 7.41 8.43 32.80
C ILE A 432 7.80 9.48 31.75
N VAL A 433 8.74 9.13 30.87
CA VAL A 433 9.28 10.03 29.86
C VAL A 433 8.73 9.71 28.48
N THR A 434 7.94 10.65 27.94
CA THR A 434 7.30 10.56 26.61
C THR A 434 7.55 11.83 25.77
N ILE A 435 8.61 12.58 26.09
CA ILE A 435 8.99 13.81 25.40
C ILE A 435 9.80 13.52 24.14
N ALA A 436 9.69 14.38 23.11
CA ALA A 436 10.53 14.25 21.93
C ALA A 436 12.00 14.58 22.25
N GLN A 437 12.93 13.92 21.56
CA GLN A 437 14.34 14.26 21.60
C GLN A 437 14.59 15.52 20.77
N THR A 438 15.19 16.52 21.41
CA THR A 438 15.63 17.78 20.82
C THR A 438 16.98 18.15 21.44
N PRO A 439 17.71 19.13 20.91
CA PRO A 439 18.93 19.63 21.55
C PRO A 439 18.73 20.03 23.02
N GLU A 440 17.56 20.57 23.37
CA GLU A 440 17.21 21.00 24.74
C GLU A 440 16.82 19.85 25.67
N THR A 441 16.36 18.72 25.14
CA THR A 441 15.97 17.54 25.95
C THR A 441 17.06 16.48 26.03
N ARG A 442 18.13 16.60 25.25
CA ARG A 442 19.30 15.72 25.29
C ARG A 442 19.99 15.82 26.65
N GLY A 443 20.19 14.68 27.32
CA GLY A 443 20.79 14.61 28.64
C GLY A 443 20.01 15.34 29.73
N MET A 444 18.71 15.59 29.52
CA MET A 444 17.82 16.24 30.50
C MET A 444 17.78 15.46 31.81
N PHE A 445 17.85 14.13 31.75
CA PHE A 445 17.94 13.28 32.93
C PHE A 445 19.40 12.94 33.22
N ASN A 446 20.07 13.85 33.91
CA ASN A 446 21.45 13.76 34.39
C ASN A 446 21.50 13.53 35.91
N GLU A 447 22.71 13.53 36.51
CA GLU A 447 22.88 13.33 37.95
C GLU A 447 22.05 14.30 38.81
N GLU A 448 21.92 15.56 38.39
CA GLU A 448 21.14 16.57 39.11
C GLU A 448 19.65 16.23 39.07
N ALA A 449 19.12 15.88 37.90
CA ALA A 449 17.71 15.50 37.75
C ALA A 449 17.38 14.26 38.59
N PHE A 450 18.22 13.22 38.55
CA PHE A 450 18.04 12.02 39.36
C PHE A 450 18.15 12.29 40.86
N SER A 451 18.98 13.27 41.29
CA SER A 451 19.11 13.63 42.70
C SER A 451 17.84 14.25 43.28
N LYS A 452 16.99 14.86 42.43
CA LYS A 452 15.71 15.45 42.81
C LYS A 452 14.58 14.42 42.94
N MET A 453 14.78 13.20 42.45
CA MET A 453 13.78 12.13 42.53
C MET A 453 13.75 11.47 43.91
N LYS A 454 12.61 10.91 44.30
CA LYS A 454 12.50 10.12 45.54
C LYS A 454 13.32 8.83 45.43
N LYS A 455 13.93 8.40 46.53
CA LYS A 455 14.59 7.07 46.62
C LYS A 455 13.67 5.90 46.31
N SER A 456 12.37 6.04 46.60
CA SER A 456 11.34 5.05 46.29
C SER A 456 10.82 5.10 44.86
N SER A 457 11.22 6.11 44.07
CA SER A 457 10.64 6.35 42.76
C SER A 457 11.13 5.35 41.71
N ILE A 458 10.30 5.14 40.69
CA ILE A 458 10.63 4.32 39.52
C ILE A 458 10.64 5.21 38.28
N PHE A 459 11.68 5.07 37.47
CA PHE A 459 11.89 5.84 36.25
C PHE A 459 11.61 5.01 35.00
N ILE A 460 10.76 5.48 34.09
CA ILE A 460 10.40 4.78 32.85
C ILE A 460 10.73 5.68 31.65
N ASN A 461 11.53 5.17 30.71
CA ASN A 461 11.84 5.88 29.46
C ASN A 461 11.40 5.06 28.24
N VAL A 462 10.49 5.62 27.46
CA VAL A 462 9.98 5.08 26.18
C VAL A 462 10.12 6.09 25.04
N SER A 463 10.96 7.12 25.24
CA SER A 463 11.12 8.23 24.31
C SER A 463 12.32 8.04 23.38
N ARG A 464 13.51 8.48 23.81
CA ARG A 464 14.82 8.23 23.20
C ARG A 464 15.87 8.01 24.28
N GLY A 465 16.91 7.24 23.95
CA GLY A 465 18.02 6.97 24.87
C GLY A 465 18.78 8.25 25.23
N GLU A 466 18.99 9.15 24.26
CA GLU A 466 19.81 10.36 24.41
C GLU A 466 19.20 11.42 25.33
N ILE A 467 17.93 11.27 25.72
CA ILE A 467 17.29 12.13 26.73
C ILE A 467 17.85 11.84 28.13
N VAL A 468 18.42 10.65 28.32
CA VAL A 468 18.98 10.17 29.58
C VAL A 468 20.50 10.10 29.49
N ASP A 469 21.18 10.67 30.48
CA ASP A 469 22.57 10.34 30.74
C ASP A 469 22.62 8.94 31.34
N GLN A 470 22.98 7.95 30.53
CA GLN A 470 22.99 6.55 30.95
C GLN A 470 24.03 6.25 32.04
N ASP A 471 25.15 6.96 32.07
CA ASP A 471 26.16 6.76 33.11
C ASP A 471 25.65 7.28 34.45
N ALA A 472 24.97 8.43 34.44
CA ALA A 472 24.26 8.93 35.61
C ALA A 472 23.16 7.96 36.07
N LEU A 473 22.43 7.34 35.14
CA LEU A 473 21.41 6.34 35.45
C LEU A 473 22.01 5.09 36.11
N VAL A 474 23.11 4.55 35.57
CA VAL A 474 23.84 3.41 36.17
C VAL A 474 24.27 3.75 37.59
N LYS A 475 24.86 4.93 37.78
CA LYS A 475 25.35 5.40 39.08
C LYS A 475 24.22 5.52 40.11
N VAL A 476 23.10 6.15 39.74
CA VAL A 476 21.97 6.33 40.68
C VAL A 476 21.30 5.00 41.03
N LEU A 477 21.20 4.06 40.09
CA LEU A 477 20.65 2.72 40.34
C LEU A 477 21.53 1.89 41.26
N LYS A 478 22.85 1.87 41.02
CA LYS A 478 23.84 1.20 41.89
C LYS A 478 23.81 1.74 43.31
N ASN A 479 23.71 3.05 43.45
CA ASN A 479 23.65 3.73 44.75
C ASN A 479 22.26 3.71 45.40
N ARG A 480 21.26 3.07 44.75
CA ARG A 480 19.85 3.07 45.17
C ARG A 480 19.30 4.47 45.47
N GLY A 481 19.73 5.45 44.67
CA GLY A 481 19.22 6.82 44.70
C GLY A 481 17.81 6.93 44.12
N ILE A 482 17.43 5.98 43.26
CA ILE A 482 16.05 5.67 42.86
C ILE A 482 15.83 4.16 43.01
N ARG A 483 14.58 3.71 43.03
CA ARG A 483 14.24 2.31 43.30
C ARG A 483 14.62 1.41 42.13
N ALA A 484 14.15 1.75 40.94
CA ALA A 484 14.35 0.98 39.72
C ALA A 484 14.13 1.84 38.47
N ALA A 485 14.57 1.33 37.32
CA ALA A 485 14.29 1.93 36.01
C ALA A 485 13.80 0.89 34.99
N GLY A 486 12.94 1.33 34.08
CA GLY A 486 12.46 0.57 32.93
C GLY A 486 12.76 1.33 31.64
N LEU A 487 13.50 0.73 30.71
CA LEU A 487 13.94 1.35 29.47
C LEU A 487 13.48 0.55 28.25
N ASP A 488 12.76 1.20 27.33
CA ASP A 488 12.50 0.67 25.98
C ASP A 488 13.50 1.20 24.94
N VAL A 489 14.26 2.23 25.31
CA VAL A 489 15.21 2.95 24.44
C VAL A 489 16.54 3.19 25.17
N MET A 490 17.65 3.08 24.43
CA MET A 490 19.03 3.11 24.96
C MET A 490 19.98 3.89 24.03
N THR A 491 21.23 4.04 24.45
CA THR A 491 22.29 4.64 23.64
C THR A 491 23.62 3.88 23.82
N PRO A 492 24.17 3.20 22.80
CA PRO A 492 23.60 2.99 21.47
C PRO A 492 22.49 1.93 21.47
N GLU A 493 21.82 1.80 20.32
CA GLU A 493 20.95 0.66 20.02
C GLU A 493 21.53 -0.13 18.82
N PRO A 494 21.79 -1.45 18.97
CA PRO A 494 21.60 -2.27 20.16
C PRO A 494 22.61 -1.93 21.28
N ILE A 495 22.16 -2.05 22.53
CA ILE A 495 23.04 -1.91 23.69
C ILE A 495 24.04 -3.09 23.74
N PRO A 496 25.32 -2.86 24.08
CA PRO A 496 26.27 -3.95 24.27
C PRO A 496 25.81 -4.93 25.36
N LEU A 497 25.95 -6.23 25.13
CA LEU A 497 25.46 -7.26 26.07
C LEU A 497 26.21 -7.29 27.40
N ASP A 498 27.41 -6.73 27.44
CA ASP A 498 28.25 -6.56 28.62
C ASP A 498 28.04 -5.21 29.34
N HIS A 499 27.11 -4.38 28.86
CA HIS A 499 26.81 -3.07 29.44
C HIS A 499 26.25 -3.19 30.86
N GLU A 500 26.64 -2.25 31.74
CA GLU A 500 26.32 -2.30 33.17
C GLU A 500 24.82 -2.32 33.48
N LEU A 501 24.00 -1.59 32.71
CA LEU A 501 22.54 -1.59 32.87
C LEU A 501 21.92 -3.01 32.84
N LEU A 502 22.46 -3.92 32.02
CA LEU A 502 21.95 -5.29 31.90
C LEU A 502 22.32 -6.19 33.09
N LYS A 503 23.26 -5.74 33.94
CA LYS A 503 23.72 -6.47 35.13
C LYS A 503 22.97 -6.07 36.39
N LEU A 504 22.19 -4.99 36.36
CA LEU A 504 21.45 -4.48 37.51
C LEU A 504 20.13 -5.23 37.69
N ASP A 505 19.83 -5.65 38.92
CA ASP A 505 18.59 -6.30 39.32
C ASP A 505 17.37 -5.36 39.29
N ASN A 506 17.63 -4.07 39.46
CA ASN A 506 16.63 -3.00 39.46
C ASN A 506 16.58 -2.19 38.15
N CYS A 507 17.03 -2.76 37.03
CA CYS A 507 16.89 -2.16 35.71
C CYS A 507 16.28 -3.16 34.73
N ASP A 508 15.06 -2.88 34.29
CA ASP A 508 14.40 -3.64 33.23
C ASP A 508 14.70 -2.97 31.89
N VAL A 509 15.33 -3.70 30.98
CA VAL A 509 15.64 -3.23 29.62
C VAL A 509 14.87 -4.09 28.64
N CYS A 510 14.05 -3.46 27.82
CA CYS A 510 13.38 -4.09 26.70
C CYS A 510 14.07 -3.66 25.40
N LYS A 511 14.16 -4.58 24.42
CA LYS A 511 14.39 -4.16 23.04
C LYS A 511 13.22 -3.24 22.65
N PRO A 512 13.40 -2.18 21.85
CA PRO A 512 12.29 -1.37 21.34
C PRO A 512 11.18 -2.25 20.72
N LEU A 513 10.14 -2.54 21.50
CA LEU A 513 9.04 -3.45 21.12
C LEU A 513 7.90 -2.70 20.42
N ILE A 514 7.99 -1.37 20.32
CA ILE A 514 7.00 -0.49 19.68
C ILE A 514 6.80 -0.82 18.18
N THR A 515 7.63 -1.69 17.61
CA THR A 515 7.46 -2.19 16.24
C THR A 515 6.37 -3.26 16.13
N PHE A 516 5.12 -2.77 16.06
CA PHE A 516 3.93 -3.37 15.42
C PHE A 516 3.38 -4.68 16.02
N GLU A 517 2.23 -4.59 16.72
CA GLU A 517 1.43 -5.75 17.14
C GLU A 517 0.97 -6.66 15.98
N ARG A 518 0.83 -6.11 14.76
CA ARG A 518 0.41 -6.83 13.53
C ARG A 518 0.89 -6.11 12.25
N LEU A 519 1.14 -6.90 11.21
CA LEU A 519 1.37 -6.45 9.80
C LEU A 519 0.18 -5.65 9.23
N ASP A 520 -1.01 -5.66 9.82
CA ASP A 520 -2.20 -4.95 9.32
C ASP A 520 -2.18 -3.42 9.57
N ARG A 521 -1.39 -2.94 10.54
CA ARG A 521 -1.15 -1.50 10.75
C ARG A 521 -0.10 -0.94 9.79
N PHE A 522 0.66 -1.79 9.12
CA PHE A 522 1.61 -1.44 8.04
C PHE A 522 0.87 -0.76 6.87
N ASP A 523 -0.27 -1.31 6.44
CA ASP A 523 -1.09 -0.75 5.35
C ASP A 523 -1.69 0.63 5.71
N ARG A 524 -1.95 0.89 6.99
CA ARG A 524 -2.44 2.19 7.47
C ARG A 524 -1.33 3.23 7.53
N GLY A 525 -0.13 2.87 8.02
CA GLY A 525 1.05 3.75 7.94
C GLY A 525 1.41 4.11 6.50
N TRP A 526 1.31 3.14 5.59
CA TRP A 526 1.44 3.32 4.14
C TRP A 526 0.39 4.29 3.55
N CYS A 527 -0.85 4.24 4.04
CA CYS A 527 -1.90 5.21 3.67
C CYS A 527 -1.62 6.64 4.16
N TYR A 528 -0.87 6.84 5.23
CA TYR A 528 -0.46 8.16 5.73
C TYR A 528 0.81 8.68 5.04
N SER A 529 1.69 7.79 4.55
CA SER A 529 2.83 8.17 3.69
C SER A 529 2.44 8.53 2.25
N LYS A 530 1.13 8.73 1.97
CA LYS A 530 0.58 9.27 0.71
C LYS A 530 1.17 10.61 0.26
N GLY A 531 2.11 11.19 0.99
CA GLY A 531 3.01 12.23 0.47
C GLY A 531 3.87 11.77 -0.72
N LEU A 532 4.14 10.47 -0.88
CA LEU A 532 4.83 9.91 -2.05
C LEU A 532 3.94 9.76 -3.29
N ASP A 533 2.62 9.56 -3.10
CA ASP A 533 1.63 9.35 -4.18
C ASP A 533 1.00 10.69 -4.65
N GLN A 534 1.27 11.79 -3.94
CA GLN A 534 0.74 13.15 -4.19
C GLN A 534 1.76 14.11 -4.85
N THR A 535 2.98 13.66 -5.12
CA THR A 535 4.03 14.38 -5.86
C THR A 535 4.48 13.59 -7.07
#